data_AF-A0A1V6CPD4-F1
#
_entry.id   AF-A0A1V6CPD4-F1
#
_cell.length_a   1.000
_cell.length_b   1.000
_cell.length_c   1.000
_cell.angle_alpha   90.00
_cell.angle_beta   90.00
_cell.angle_gamma   90.00
#
_symmetry.space_group_name_H-M   'P 1'
#
loop_
_entity.id
_entity.type
_entity.pdbx_description
1 polymer ?
#
loop_
_entity_poly.entity_id
_entity_poly.type
_entity_poly.pdbx_seq_one_letter_code
_entity_poly.pdbx_strand_id
1 'polypeptide(L)'
;MRYVERNPVRAGLIARAEDWPWSSAAAHCGRRADPLLSPIQMPWPVADWTDYLRTEDEKMVEAIRRQTMTGRPSGGDGFIAQLEGLLGRILHRQKPGPRPKAGKRVKQIKGQA
;
A
#
# COMPACT_ATOMS: atom_id res chain seq x y z
N MET A 1 0.24 -9.85 -2.96
CA MET A 1 1.34 -10.36 -3.80
C MET A 1 1.34 -9.75 -5.19
N ARG A 2 0.31 -9.95 -6.04
CA ARG A 2 0.24 -9.37 -7.41
C ARG A 2 0.67 -7.91 -7.50
N TYR A 3 0.11 -7.05 -6.64
CA TYR A 3 0.42 -5.62 -6.63
C TYR A 3 1.93 -5.34 -6.54
N VAL A 4 2.61 -6.01 -5.61
CA VAL A 4 4.05 -5.84 -5.34
C VAL A 4 4.88 -6.41 -6.49
N GLU A 5 4.57 -7.62 -6.91
CA GLU A 5 5.36 -8.31 -7.95
C GLU A 5 5.21 -7.68 -9.34
N ARG A 6 4.08 -7.00 -9.60
CA ARG A 6 3.88 -6.22 -10.83
C ARG A 6 4.43 -4.79 -10.78
N ASN A 7 4.96 -4.33 -9.65
CA ASN A 7 5.53 -2.97 -9.56
C ASN A 7 6.57 -2.65 -10.65
N PRO A 8 7.50 -3.54 -11.02
CA PRO A 8 8.50 -3.24 -12.05
C PRO A 8 7.87 -3.08 -13.44
N VAL A 9 6.81 -3.85 -13.73
CA VAL A 9 6.01 -3.72 -14.96
C VAL A 9 5.27 -2.39 -14.96
N ARG A 10 4.61 -2.05 -13.86
CA ARG A 10 3.90 -0.77 -13.69
C ARG A 10 4.83 0.44 -13.80
N ALA A 11 6.08 0.30 -13.37
CA ALA A 11 7.12 1.32 -13.49
C ALA A 11 7.74 1.39 -14.90
N GLY A 12 7.35 0.52 -15.83
CA GLY A 12 7.87 0.50 -17.19
C GLY A 12 9.30 -0.04 -17.32
N LEU A 13 9.82 -0.73 -16.30
CA LEU A 13 11.20 -1.21 -16.28
C LEU A 13 11.37 -2.52 -17.06
N ILE A 14 10.32 -3.34 -17.09
CA ILE A 14 10.30 -4.67 -17.71
C ILE A 14 8.88 -4.98 -18.22
N ALA A 15 8.78 -5.87 -19.20
CA ALA A 15 7.49 -6.25 -19.80
C ALA A 15 6.72 -7.31 -18.98
N ARG A 16 7.43 -8.21 -18.28
CA ARG A 16 6.82 -9.36 -17.58
C ARG A 16 7.38 -9.47 -16.16
N ALA A 17 6.50 -9.54 -15.16
CA ALA A 17 6.87 -9.46 -13.75
C ALA A 17 7.96 -10.48 -13.35
N GLU A 18 7.90 -11.68 -13.91
CA GLU A 18 8.85 -12.76 -13.65
C GLU A 18 10.25 -12.55 -14.23
N ASP A 19 10.45 -11.54 -15.07
CA ASP A 19 11.77 -11.17 -15.62
C ASP A 19 12.52 -10.17 -14.70
N TRP A 20 11.87 -9.66 -13.65
CA TRP A 20 12.52 -8.75 -12.71
C TRP A 20 13.44 -9.51 -11.74
N PRO A 21 14.77 -9.29 -11.75
CA PRO A 21 15.70 -10.11 -10.99
C PRO A 21 15.58 -9.89 -9.47
N TRP A 22 15.13 -8.71 -9.05
CA TRP A 22 15.02 -8.27 -7.66
C TRP A 22 13.61 -8.50 -7.08
N SER A 23 12.91 -9.55 -7.52
CA SER A 23 11.62 -9.99 -6.98
C SER A 23 11.56 -11.51 -6.87
N SER A 24 10.67 -12.01 -6.02
CA SER A 24 10.29 -13.43 -5.90
C SER A 24 9.47 -13.94 -7.08
N ALA A 25 8.97 -13.05 -7.95
CA ALA A 25 8.07 -13.40 -9.06
C ALA A 25 8.61 -14.53 -9.93
N ALA A 26 9.90 -14.52 -10.28
CA ALA A 26 10.53 -15.58 -11.07
C ALA A 26 10.42 -16.96 -10.40
N ALA A 27 10.57 -17.01 -9.07
CA ALA A 27 10.50 -18.24 -8.31
C ALA A 27 9.06 -18.75 -8.18
N HIS A 28 8.11 -17.87 -7.91
CA HIS A 28 6.69 -18.24 -7.87
C HIS A 28 6.17 -18.69 -9.24
N CYS A 29 6.70 -18.14 -10.33
CA CYS A 29 6.42 -18.61 -11.70
C CYS A 29 7.19 -19.88 -12.10
N GLY A 30 7.98 -20.47 -11.20
CA GLY A 30 8.75 -21.69 -11.48
C GLY A 30 9.94 -21.50 -12.44
N ARG A 31 10.35 -20.25 -12.71
CA ARG A 31 11.47 -19.94 -13.62
C ARG A 31 12.83 -19.94 -12.92
N ARG A 32 12.85 -19.83 -11.60
CA ARG A 32 14.08 -19.77 -10.79
C ARG A 32 13.86 -20.47 -9.46
N ALA A 33 14.74 -21.41 -9.10
CA ALA A 33 14.81 -21.87 -7.72
C ALA A 33 15.54 -20.80 -6.87
N ASP A 34 14.98 -20.45 -5.72
CA ASP A 34 15.55 -19.46 -4.82
C ASP A 34 15.55 -20.01 -3.38
N PRO A 35 16.72 -20.43 -2.86
CA PRO A 35 16.80 -21.10 -1.56
C PRO A 35 16.52 -20.17 -0.37
N LEU A 36 16.46 -18.84 -0.61
CA LEU A 36 16.11 -17.87 0.43
C LEU A 36 14.59 -17.72 0.61
N LEU A 37 13.80 -18.23 -0.33
CA LEU A 37 12.34 -18.12 -0.29
C LEU A 37 11.73 -19.30 0.46
N SER A 38 10.88 -18.97 1.44
CA SER A 38 9.93 -19.93 1.99
C SER A 38 8.78 -20.18 0.99
N PRO A 39 8.09 -21.32 1.11
CA PRO A 39 6.87 -21.55 0.34
C PRO A 39 5.86 -20.42 0.55
N ILE A 40 5.31 -19.91 -0.54
CA ILE A 40 4.33 -18.82 -0.48
C ILE A 40 3.02 -19.31 0.14
N GLN A 41 2.55 -18.60 1.17
CA GLN A 41 1.26 -18.87 1.81
C GLN A 41 0.27 -17.77 1.44
N MET A 42 -0.59 -18.07 0.47
CA MET A 42 -1.72 -17.22 0.12
C MET A 42 -2.99 -17.74 0.81
N PRO A 43 -3.87 -16.85 1.30
CA PRO A 43 -5.15 -17.25 1.88
C PRO A 43 -6.14 -17.80 0.84
N TRP A 44 -5.80 -17.73 -0.45
CA TRP A 44 -6.52 -18.37 -1.55
C TRP A 44 -5.53 -19.09 -2.47
N PRO A 45 -5.95 -20.18 -3.15
CA PRO A 45 -5.09 -20.88 -4.09
C PRO A 45 -4.82 -20.03 -5.34
N VAL A 46 -3.62 -20.15 -5.89
CA VAL A 46 -3.24 -19.59 -7.19
C VAL A 46 -2.67 -20.74 -8.02
N ALA A 47 -3.40 -21.18 -9.05
CA ALA A 47 -3.03 -22.35 -9.83
C ALA A 47 -1.85 -22.07 -10.78
N ASP A 48 -1.86 -20.93 -11.46
CA ASP A 48 -0.78 -20.47 -12.33
C ASP A 48 -0.36 -19.06 -11.91
N TRP A 49 0.86 -18.94 -11.41
CA TRP A 49 1.41 -17.66 -10.97
C TRP A 49 1.74 -16.72 -12.12
N THR A 50 2.16 -17.27 -13.27
CA THR A 50 2.46 -16.48 -14.47
C THR A 50 1.20 -15.83 -15.01
N ASP A 51 0.10 -16.58 -15.08
CA ASP A 51 -1.20 -16.03 -15.47
C ASP A 51 -1.74 -15.04 -14.43
N TYR A 52 -1.61 -15.37 -13.14
CA TYR A 52 -1.97 -14.46 -12.04
C TYR A 52 -1.26 -13.11 -12.12
N LEU A 53 -0.01 -13.07 -12.60
CA LEU A 53 0.75 -11.83 -12.77
C LEU A 53 0.54 -11.15 -14.12
N ARG A 54 -0.20 -11.72 -15.07
CA ARG A 54 -0.37 -11.16 -16.42
C ARG A 54 -1.19 -9.87 -16.44
N THR A 55 -2.23 -9.82 -15.62
CA THR A 55 -3.15 -8.69 -15.54
C THR A 55 -3.35 -8.25 -14.11
N GLU A 56 -3.89 -7.06 -13.91
CA GLU A 56 -4.29 -6.57 -12.60
C GLU A 56 -5.54 -5.73 -12.69
N ASP A 57 -6.24 -5.65 -11.57
CA ASP A 57 -7.39 -4.77 -11.45
C ASP A 57 -6.92 -3.35 -11.11
N GLU A 58 -7.10 -2.42 -12.04
CA GLU A 58 -6.74 -1.01 -11.89
C GLU A 58 -7.45 -0.35 -10.71
N LYS A 59 -8.71 -0.72 -10.42
CA LYS A 59 -9.44 -0.17 -9.27
C LYS A 59 -8.83 -0.62 -7.96
N MET A 60 -8.41 -1.89 -7.89
CA MET A 60 -7.71 -2.44 -6.73
C MET A 60 -6.35 -1.77 -6.54
N VAL A 61 -5.59 -1.58 -7.62
CA VAL A 61 -4.30 -0.87 -7.61
C VAL A 61 -4.46 0.54 -7.06
N GLU A 62 -5.43 1.29 -7.58
CA GLU A 62 -5.68 2.67 -7.15
C GLU A 62 -6.13 2.73 -5.68
N ALA A 63 -6.98 1.78 -5.25
CA ALA A 63 -7.37 1.67 -3.86
C ALA A 63 -6.15 1.44 -2.94
N ILE A 64 -5.26 0.51 -3.28
CA ILE A 64 -4.03 0.27 -2.51
C ILE A 64 -3.17 1.54 -2.46
N ARG A 65 -2.89 2.17 -3.61
CA ARG A 65 -2.05 3.38 -3.70
C ARG A 65 -2.59 4.51 -2.83
N ARG A 66 -3.90 4.80 -2.95
CA ARG A 66 -4.55 5.85 -2.16
C ARG A 66 -4.39 5.60 -0.66
N GLN A 67 -4.57 4.36 -0.21
CA GLN A 67 -4.47 4.03 1.21
C GLN A 67 -3.02 4.09 1.72
N THR A 68 -2.05 3.60 0.93
CA THR A 68 -0.61 3.73 1.24
C THR A 68 -0.19 5.19 1.38
N MET A 69 -0.68 6.09 0.51
CA MET A 69 -0.35 7.52 0.57
C MET A 69 -0.87 8.22 1.83
N THR A 70 -1.94 7.69 2.46
CA THR A 70 -2.49 8.26 3.69
C THR A 70 -2.11 7.49 4.95
N GLY A 71 -1.36 6.39 4.81
CA GLY A 71 -0.98 5.50 5.90
C GLY A 71 -2.15 4.68 6.49
N ARG A 72 -3.26 4.55 5.78
CA ARG A 72 -4.46 3.81 6.26
C ARG A 72 -4.47 2.37 5.72
N PRO A 73 -5.10 1.43 6.44
CA PRO A 73 -5.28 0.07 5.93
C PRO A 73 -6.16 0.05 4.68
N SER A 74 -5.84 -0.85 3.76
CA SER A 74 -6.71 -1.17 2.61
C SER A 74 -7.58 -2.37 2.98
N GLY A 75 -8.89 -2.16 3.14
CA GLY A 75 -9.87 -3.19 3.44
C GLY A 75 -11.27 -2.59 3.61
N GLY A 76 -12.27 -3.45 3.79
CA GLY A 76 -13.65 -3.01 4.06
C GLY A 76 -13.83 -2.53 5.49
N ASP A 77 -14.92 -1.80 5.76
CA ASP A 77 -15.18 -1.18 7.06
C ASP A 77 -15.17 -2.19 8.23
N GLY A 78 -15.71 -3.39 8.03
CA GLY A 78 -15.67 -4.46 9.05
C GLY A 78 -14.24 -4.90 9.41
N PHE A 79 -13.35 -5.00 8.42
CA PHE A 79 -11.94 -5.33 8.64
C PHE A 79 -11.22 -4.19 9.37
N ILE A 80 -11.50 -2.93 9.01
CA ILE A 80 -10.91 -1.78 9.68
C ILE A 80 -11.39 -1.71 11.13
N ALA A 81 -12.69 -1.90 11.39
CA ALA A 81 -13.24 -1.93 12.75
C ALA A 81 -12.61 -3.04 13.62
N GLN A 82 -12.36 -4.22 13.04
CA GLN A 82 -11.63 -5.29 13.72
C GLN A 82 -10.19 -4.85 14.09
N LEU A 83 -9.47 -4.20 13.16
CA LEU A 83 -8.13 -3.69 13.44
C LEU A 83 -8.13 -2.59 14.51
N GLU A 84 -9.13 -1.70 14.51
CA GLU A 84 -9.28 -0.67 15.55
C GLU A 84 -9.47 -1.30 16.92
N GLY A 85 -10.30 -2.35 17.02
CA GLY A 85 -10.52 -3.12 18.24
C GLY A 85 -9.24 -3.81 18.75
N LEU A 86 -8.44 -4.39 17.85
CA LEU A 86 -7.18 -5.05 18.21
C LEU A 86 -6.08 -4.06 18.65
N LEU A 87 -6.02 -2.89 18.01
CA LEU A 87 -4.95 -1.91 18.25
C LEU A 87 -5.30 -0.87 19.31
N GLY A 88 -6.58 -0.75 19.67
CA GLY A 88 -7.07 0.33 20.55
C GLY A 88 -6.87 1.72 19.94
N ARG A 89 -6.87 1.83 18.61
CA ARG A 89 -6.60 3.07 17.86
C ARG A 89 -7.65 3.27 16.77
N ILE A 90 -7.97 4.52 16.46
CA ILE A 90 -8.86 4.87 15.35
C ILE A 90 -8.04 4.91 14.05
N LEU A 91 -8.44 4.10 13.08
CA LEU A 91 -7.87 3.98 11.73
C LEU A 91 -8.79 4.55 10.65
N HIS A 92 -10.11 4.55 10.90
CA HIS A 92 -11.08 5.18 10.01
C HIS A 92 -10.76 6.65 9.82
N ARG A 93 -11.02 7.15 8.59
CA ARG A 93 -10.86 8.57 8.28
C ARG A 93 -11.83 9.39 9.13
N GLN A 94 -11.27 10.24 9.97
CA GLN A 94 -12.02 11.19 10.78
C GLN A 94 -12.32 12.48 10.01
N LYS A 95 -13.30 13.24 10.52
CA LYS A 95 -13.56 14.60 10.02
C LYS A 95 -12.28 15.43 10.16
N PRO A 96 -11.88 16.19 9.11
CA PRO A 96 -10.79 17.14 9.23
C PRO A 96 -11.00 18.06 10.43
N GLY A 97 -9.91 18.37 11.15
CA GLY A 97 -9.96 19.30 12.26
C GLY A 97 -10.44 20.69 11.83
N PRO A 98 -10.95 21.52 12.76
CA PRO A 98 -11.32 22.89 12.48
C PRO A 98 -10.15 23.67 11.87
N ARG A 99 -10.43 24.55 10.90
CA ARG A 99 -9.40 25.45 10.37
C ARG A 99 -8.84 26.31 11.52
N PRO A 100 -7.51 26.45 11.66
CA PRO A 100 -6.95 27.32 12.68
C PRO A 100 -7.53 28.73 12.55
N LYS A 101 -8.01 29.31 13.66
CA LYS A 101 -8.40 30.73 13.68
C LYS A 101 -7.14 31.55 13.40
N ALA A 102 -7.21 32.51 12.47
CA ALA A 102 -6.11 33.42 12.20
C ALA A 102 -5.69 34.08 13.53
N GLY A 103 -4.46 33.79 13.98
CA GLY A 103 -3.95 34.31 15.24
C GLY A 103 -4.00 35.84 15.24
N LYS A 104 -4.52 36.44 16.31
CA LYS A 104 -4.37 37.88 16.53
C LYS A 104 -2.87 38.19 16.49
N ARG A 105 -2.44 39.01 15.54
CA ARG A 105 -1.08 39.58 15.51
C ARG A 105 -0.76 40.07 16.92
N VAL A 106 0.24 39.47 17.58
CA VAL A 106 0.82 40.02 18.80
C VAL A 106 1.32 41.42 18.43
N LYS A 107 0.70 42.47 18.99
CA LYS A 107 1.16 43.84 18.77
C LYS A 107 2.58 43.95 19.31
N GLN A 108 3.53 44.26 18.44
CA GLN A 108 4.87 44.71 18.85
C GLN A 108 4.70 45.84 19.86
N ILE A 109 5.23 45.63 21.06
CA ILE A 109 5.37 46.69 22.06
C ILE A 109 6.42 47.65 21.49
N LYS A 110 6.00 48.85 21.12
CA LYS A 110 6.91 49.95 20.79
C LYS A 110 7.66 50.32 22.08
N GLY A 111 8.95 49.99 22.15
CA GLY A 111 9.84 50.59 23.13
C GLY A 111 9.93 52.09 22.87
N GLN A 112 9.57 52.88 23.89
CA GLN A 112 9.82 54.32 23.96
C GLN A 112 11.16 54.57 24.64
N ALA A 113 11.85 55.60 24.12
CA ALA A 113 12.93 56.41 24.68
C ALA A 113 14.24 55.71 25.08
#